data_AF-A0A8S3ZEL3-F1
#
_entry.id   AF-A0A8S3ZEL3-F1
#
_cell.length_a   1.000
_cell.length_b   1.000
_cell.length_c   1.000
_cell.angle_alpha   90.00
_cell.angle_beta   90.00
_cell.angle_gamma   90.00
#
_symmetry.space_group_name_H-M   'P 1'
#
loop_
_entity.id
_entity.type
_entity.pdbx_description
1 polymer ?
#
loop_
_entity_poly.entity_id
_entity_poly.type
_entity_poly.pdbx_seq_one_letter_code
_entity_poly.pdbx_strand_id
1 'polypeptide(L)'
;MFLAFCILTIGWLTTSSSANMVVSYGTCPEVPGQENFDWNLHRGRWYVEEAFDVPYLTHLYCMTIDYIPVNNETVMISTNGIRHYDW
;
A
#
# COMPACT_ATOMS: atom_id res chain seq x y z
N MET A 1 -5.02 31.37 27.05
CA MET A 1 -6.16 31.12 26.13
C MET A 1 -5.70 30.62 24.76
N PHE A 2 -4.69 31.21 24.12
CA PHE A 2 -4.15 30.73 22.82
C PHE A 2 -3.50 29.32 22.85
N LEU A 3 -2.79 28.98 23.93
CA LEU A 3 -2.14 27.66 24.07
C LEU A 3 -3.13 26.48 24.08
N ALA A 4 -4.29 26.64 24.73
CA ALA A 4 -5.30 25.59 24.78
C ALA A 4 -5.92 25.31 23.40
N PHE A 5 -6.05 26.34 22.57
CA PHE A 5 -6.56 26.22 21.20
C PHE A 5 -5.58 25.46 20.30
N CYS A 6 -4.27 25.71 20.42
CA CYS A 6 -3.24 24.96 19.70
C CYS A 6 -3.18 23.49 20.10
N ILE A 7 -3.32 23.17 21.40
CA ILE A 7 -3.30 21.79 21.87
C ILE A 7 -4.51 21.02 21.35
N LEU A 8 -5.69 21.65 21.32
CA LEU A 8 -6.92 21.06 20.78
C LEU A 8 -6.84 20.85 19.26
N THR A 9 -6.30 21.81 18.50
CA THR A 9 -6.16 21.65 17.04
C THR A 9 -5.10 20.61 16.67
N ILE A 10 -3.97 20.55 17.38
CA ILE A 10 -2.94 19.52 17.17
C ILE A 10 -3.50 18.13 17.52
N GLY A 11 -4.27 18.00 18.60
CA GLY A 11 -4.94 16.75 18.96
C GLY A 11 -5.97 16.27 17.93
N TRP A 12 -6.65 17.20 17.25
CA TRP A 12 -7.54 16.85 16.12
C TRP A 12 -6.74 16.38 14.89
N LEU A 13 -5.64 17.06 14.56
CA LEU A 13 -4.77 16.69 13.43
C LEU A 13 -4.19 15.27 13.57
N THR A 14 -3.82 14.84 14.78
CA THR A 14 -3.27 13.49 15.01
C THR A 14 -4.31 12.37 14.92
N THR A 15 -5.60 12.66 15.13
CA THR A 15 -6.68 11.67 14.94
C THR A 15 -7.07 11.46 13.48
N SER A 16 -6.77 12.42 12.60
CA SER A 16 -7.07 12.32 11.16
C SER A 16 -6.03 11.57 10.32
N SER A 17 -4.88 11.22 10.88
CA SER A 17 -3.85 10.45 10.18
C SER A 17 -4.02 8.95 10.45
N SER A 18 -5.09 8.35 9.93
CA SER A 18 -5.20 6.89 9.85
C SER A 18 -4.31 6.37 8.71
N ALA A 19 -3.01 6.37 8.93
CA ALA A 19 -2.12 5.46 8.22
C ALA A 19 -1.95 4.26 9.15
N ASN A 20 -2.73 3.18 8.96
CA ASN A 20 -2.58 1.95 9.77
C ASN A 20 -1.32 1.19 9.35
N MET A 21 -0.17 1.84 9.47
CA MET A 21 1.13 1.23 9.27
C MET A 21 1.36 0.24 10.42
N VAL A 22 1.59 -1.03 10.09
CA VAL A 22 1.96 -2.04 11.08
C VAL A 22 3.40 -1.79 11.50
N VAL A 23 3.58 -1.04 12.59
CA VAL A 23 4.89 -0.80 13.18
C VAL A 23 5.15 -1.84 14.26
N SER A 24 6.21 -2.63 14.09
CA SER A 24 6.68 -3.58 15.09
C SER A 24 8.12 -3.24 15.50
N TYR A 25 8.45 -3.45 16.77
CA TYR A 25 9.81 -3.30 17.27
C TYR A 25 10.66 -4.51 16.88
N GLY A 26 11.93 -4.27 16.56
CA GLY A 26 12.90 -5.32 16.20
C GLY A 26 13.19 -5.37 14.70
N THR A 27 13.79 -6.47 14.25
CA THR A 27 14.07 -6.73 12.83
C THR A 27 12.90 -7.46 12.19
N CYS A 28 12.69 -7.26 10.88
CA CYS A 28 11.72 -8.04 10.12
C CYS A 28 12.03 -9.55 10.27
N PRO A 29 11.01 -10.41 10.45
CA PRO A 29 11.22 -11.85 10.44
C PRO A 29 11.76 -12.29 9.08
N GLU A 30 12.60 -13.32 9.08
CA GLU A 30 13.00 -13.98 7.85
C GLU A 30 11.81 -14.81 7.33
N VAL A 31 11.22 -14.38 6.22
CA VAL A 31 10.14 -15.09 5.54
C VAL A 31 10.71 -15.78 4.32
N PRO A 32 10.53 -17.11 4.16
CA PRO A 32 11.06 -17.82 3.00
C PRO A 32 10.38 -17.33 1.72
N GLY A 33 11.18 -17.17 0.66
CA GLY A 33 10.66 -16.93 -0.68
C GLY A 33 9.96 -18.17 -1.25
N GLN A 34 9.12 -17.98 -2.26
CA GLN A 34 8.51 -19.09 -2.98
C GLN A 34 9.57 -19.84 -3.80
N GLU A 35 9.74 -21.14 -3.53
CA GLU A 35 10.64 -21.99 -4.30
C GLU A 35 10.07 -22.28 -5.70
N ASN A 36 10.94 -22.42 -6.70
CA ASN A 36 10.59 -22.74 -8.08
C ASN A 36 9.55 -21.77 -8.70
N PHE A 37 9.66 -20.49 -8.37
CA PHE A 37 8.79 -19.45 -8.92
C PHE A 37 8.93 -19.35 -10.45
N ASP A 38 7.83 -19.60 -11.16
CA ASP A 38 7.74 -19.39 -12.61
C ASP A 38 7.11 -18.04 -12.94
N TRP A 39 7.96 -17.11 -13.36
CA TRP A 39 7.54 -15.77 -13.78
C TRP A 39 6.48 -15.79 -14.89
N ASN A 40 6.54 -16.74 -15.82
CA ASN A 40 5.62 -16.77 -16.96
C ASN A 40 4.18 -17.06 -16.55
N LEU A 41 3.98 -17.72 -15.41
CA LEU A 41 2.68 -17.99 -14.83
C LEU A 41 2.18 -16.84 -13.94
N HIS A 42 3.09 -16.01 -13.43
CA HIS A 42 2.76 -14.91 -12.52
C HIS A 42 2.49 -13.58 -13.24
N ARG A 43 2.91 -13.43 -14.50
CA ARG A 43 2.68 -12.23 -15.30
C ARG A 43 1.18 -11.92 -15.50
N GLY A 44 0.88 -10.68 -15.88
CA GLY A 44 -0.48 -10.22 -16.13
C GLY A 44 -1.09 -9.47 -14.93
N ARG A 45 -2.42 -9.48 -14.85
CA ARG A 45 -3.17 -8.68 -13.87
C ARG A 45 -3.52 -9.47 -12.63
N TRP A 46 -3.22 -8.90 -11.47
CA TRP A 46 -3.66 -9.36 -10.17
C TRP A 46 -4.67 -8.38 -9.59
N TYR A 47 -5.74 -8.92 -9.00
CA TYR A 47 -6.70 -8.17 -8.21
C TYR A 47 -6.27 -8.23 -6.75
N VAL A 48 -6.17 -7.08 -6.10
CA VAL A 48 -5.76 -7.01 -4.71
C VAL A 48 -6.98 -7.27 -3.83
N GLU A 49 -7.00 -8.41 -3.17
CA GLU A 49 -8.05 -8.78 -2.22
C GLU A 49 -7.91 -7.98 -0.91
N GLU A 50 -6.70 -7.98 -0.33
CA GLU A 50 -6.37 -7.24 0.88
C GLU A 50 -4.93 -6.70 0.82
N ALA A 51 -4.70 -5.56 1.45
CA ALA A 51 -3.38 -4.95 1.60
C ALA A 51 -3.27 -4.28 2.97
N PHE A 52 -2.05 -4.18 3.51
CA PHE A 52 -1.81 -3.33 4.67
C PHE A 52 -2.00 -1.86 4.29
N ASP A 53 -2.57 -1.07 5.21
CA ASP A 53 -2.75 0.35 4.99
C ASP A 53 -1.40 1.06 4.96
N VAL A 54 -1.04 1.52 3.78
CA VAL A 54 0.15 2.32 3.53
C VAL A 54 -0.25 3.67 2.94
N PRO A 55 0.47 4.78 3.24
CA PRO A 55 0.03 6.13 2.88
C PRO A 55 -0.26 6.35 1.39
N TYR A 56 0.45 5.63 0.51
CA TYR A 56 0.31 5.76 -0.95
C TYR A 56 -0.82 4.89 -1.54
N LEU A 57 -1.39 3.96 -0.76
CA LEU A 57 -2.56 3.18 -1.15
C LEU A 57 -3.84 3.62 -0.42
N THR A 58 -3.75 4.59 0.49
CA THR A 58 -4.89 5.02 1.30
C THR A 58 -6.01 5.55 0.40
N HIS A 59 -7.25 5.10 0.65
CA HIS A 59 -8.46 5.42 -0.13
C HIS A 59 -8.47 4.93 -1.58
N LEU A 60 -7.61 3.99 -1.97
CA LEU A 60 -7.73 3.29 -3.25
C LEU A 60 -8.62 2.04 -3.11
N TYR A 61 -9.52 1.88 -4.06
CA TYR A 61 -10.45 0.76 -4.19
C TYR A 61 -10.31 0.11 -5.56
N CYS A 62 -10.84 -1.11 -5.73
CA CYS A 62 -10.75 -1.87 -6.98
C CYS A 62 -9.31 -1.98 -7.49
N MET A 63 -8.37 -2.22 -6.58
CA MET A 63 -6.95 -2.16 -6.88
C MET A 63 -6.51 -3.33 -7.75
N THR A 64 -5.71 -3.03 -8.77
CA THR A 64 -5.10 -4.02 -9.65
C THR A 64 -3.62 -3.76 -9.81
N ILE A 65 -2.84 -4.83 -9.91
CA ILE A 65 -1.40 -4.78 -10.20
C ILE A 65 -1.16 -5.48 -11.53
N ASP A 66 -0.61 -4.76 -12.49
CA ASP A 66 -0.24 -5.27 -13.82
C ASP A 66 1.27 -5.50 -13.89
N TYR A 67 1.64 -6.75 -14.10
CA TYR A 67 3.01 -7.23 -14.30
C TYR A 67 3.30 -7.36 -15.80
N ILE A 68 3.99 -6.35 -16.35
CA ILE A 68 4.17 -6.19 -17.80
C ILE A 68 5.65 -6.45 -18.14
N PRO A 69 5.98 -7.54 -18.87
CA PRO A 69 7.35 -7.79 -19.28
C PRO A 69 7.80 -6.74 -20.31
N VAL A 70 8.92 -6.06 -20.04
CA VAL A 70 9.53 -5.13 -20.99
C VAL A 70 10.51 -5.89 -21.89
N ASN A 71 11.27 -6.81 -21.29
CA ASN A 71 12.18 -7.73 -21.96
C ASN A 71 12.39 -8.97 -21.05
N ASN A 72 13.42 -9.79 -21.33
CA ASN A 72 13.68 -11.03 -20.58
C ASN A 72 14.19 -10.81 -19.14
N GLU A 73 14.66 -9.62 -18.81
CA GLU A 73 15.29 -9.31 -17.51
C GLU A 73 14.54 -8.22 -16.74
N THR A 74 13.64 -7.49 -17.41
CA THR A 74 12.98 -6.31 -16.86
C THR A 74 11.47 -6.44 -16.92
N VAL A 75 10.85 -6.14 -15.78
CA VAL A 75 9.41 -6.13 -15.59
C VAL A 75 9.00 -4.72 -15.18
N MET A 76 7.99 -4.19 -15.85
CA MET A 76 7.29 -2.98 -15.41
C MET A 76 6.11 -3.38 -14.52
N ILE A 77 5.97 -2.70 -13.39
CA ILE A 77 4.86 -2.90 -12.45
C ILE A 77 4.00 -1.65 -12.50
N SER A 78 2.72 -1.82 -12.83
CA SER A 78 1.74 -0.73 -12.83
C SER A 78 0.64 -1.05 -11.81
N THR A 79 0.43 -0.16 -10.85
CA THR A 79 -0.67 -0.26 -9.90
C THR A 79 -1.78 0.71 -10.30
N ASN A 80 -3.02 0.23 -10.35
CA ASN A 80 -4.20 1.04 -10.62
C ASN A 80 -5.21 0.88 -9.48
N GLY A 81 -6.06 1.88 -9.29
CA GLY A 81 -7.14 1.88 -8.32
C GLY A 81 -8.01 3.12 -8.51
N ILE A 82 -9.22 3.07 -7.96
CA ILE A 82 -10.21 4.14 -8.00
C ILE A 82 -10.24 4.81 -6.63
N ARG A 83 -10.25 6.15 -6.57
CA ARG A 83 -10.43 6.85 -5.29
C ARG A 83 -11.91 6.98 -4.95
N HIS A 84 -12.22 6.89 -3.67
CA HIS A 84 -13.58 7.03 -3.14
C HIS A 84 -14.29 8.38 -3.44
N TYR A 85 -13.67 9.35 -4.11
CA TYR A 85 -14.37 10.60 -4.49
C TYR A 85 -14.68 10.67 -5.98
N ASP A 86 -14.37 9.63 -6.74
CA ASP A 86 -14.53 9.56 -8.20
C ASP A 86 -15.80 8.78 -8.63
N TRP A 87 -16.79 8.62 -7.73
CA TRP A 87 -18.11 7.99 -8.00
C TRP A 87 -19.28 8.98 -7.99
#